data_AF-A0A672KYW7-F1
#
_entry.id   AF-A0A672KYW7-F1
#
_cell.length_a   1.000
_cell.length_b   1.000
_cell.length_c   1.000
_cell.angle_alpha   90.00
_cell.angle_beta   90.00
_cell.angle_gamma   90.00
#
_symmetry.space_group_name_H-M   'P 1'
#
loop_
_entity.id
_entity.type
_entity.pdbx_description
1 polymer ?
#
loop_
_entity_poly.entity_id
_entity_poly.type
_entity_poly.pdbx_seq_one_letter_code
_entity_poly.pdbx_strand_id
1 'polypeptide(L)'
;MSGGGNFSSLCPHGIEWIWYGLGECAQGGRDIASVVLGLLSIVCFMVSSLPQYYSSCKTGNMDSALSIWFLLFWLAGDSCNLIGSFLADQLPLQKYTAVYYILADLLMLSMFYYYKLKHRASRGELKIILH
;
A
#
# COMPACT_ATOMS: atom_id res chain seq x y z
N MET A 1 -18.78 -10.02 -13.97
CA MET A 1 -19.92 -10.93 -13.67
C MET A 1 -19.42 -12.37 -13.73
N SER A 2 -19.88 -13.17 -12.76
CA SER A 2 -19.36 -14.48 -12.35
C SER A 2 -19.11 -15.47 -13.49
N GLY A 3 -17.86 -15.90 -13.64
CA GLY A 3 -17.46 -17.02 -14.49
C GLY A 3 -17.90 -18.33 -13.86
N GLY A 4 -19.13 -18.75 -14.14
CA GLY A 4 -19.73 -20.00 -13.70
C GLY A 4 -19.22 -21.24 -14.44
N GLY A 5 -17.90 -21.36 -14.61
CA GLY A 5 -17.30 -22.62 -15.04
C GLY A 5 -16.70 -23.35 -13.84
N ASN A 6 -16.86 -24.66 -13.79
CA ASN A 6 -16.29 -25.47 -12.70
C ASN A 6 -14.76 -25.33 -12.69
N PHE A 7 -14.15 -25.11 -11.52
CA PHE A 7 -12.70 -25.03 -11.33
C PHE A 7 -11.96 -26.16 -12.05
N SER A 8 -12.48 -27.38 -11.95
CA SER A 8 -11.93 -28.57 -12.61
C SER A 8 -11.91 -28.51 -14.14
N SER A 9 -12.75 -27.70 -14.78
CA SER A 9 -12.77 -27.52 -16.24
C SER A 9 -11.90 -26.38 -16.75
N LEU A 10 -11.72 -25.32 -15.94
CA LEU A 10 -10.99 -24.11 -16.32
C LEU A 10 -9.52 -24.13 -15.87
N CYS A 11 -9.23 -24.81 -14.77
CA CYS A 11 -7.90 -24.91 -14.17
C CYS A 11 -7.69 -26.31 -13.56
N PRO A 12 -7.64 -27.37 -14.40
CA PRO A 12 -7.42 -28.73 -13.91
C PRO A 12 -6.05 -28.81 -13.23
N HIS A 13 -5.98 -29.33 -12.00
CA HIS A 13 -4.75 -29.38 -11.18
C HIS A 13 -4.20 -28.03 -10.69
N GLY A 14 -4.97 -26.95 -10.76
CA GLY A 14 -4.58 -25.68 -10.15
C GLY A 14 -4.74 -25.67 -8.63
N ILE A 15 -4.38 -24.54 -8.02
CA ILE A 15 -4.69 -24.27 -6.61
C ILE A 15 -5.97 -23.44 -6.48
N GLU A 16 -6.94 -23.98 -5.71
CA GLU A 16 -8.29 -23.44 -5.57
C GLU A 16 -8.32 -22.04 -4.93
N TRP A 17 -7.54 -21.78 -3.88
CA TRP A 17 -7.53 -20.46 -3.22
C TRP A 17 -6.93 -19.36 -4.12
N ILE A 18 -5.98 -19.70 -4.99
CA ILE A 18 -5.42 -18.75 -5.96
C ILE A 18 -6.48 -18.42 -7.01
N TRP A 19 -7.23 -19.43 -7.47
CA TRP A 19 -8.31 -19.22 -8.41
C TRP A 19 -9.43 -18.31 -7.85
N TYR A 20 -9.93 -18.59 -6.64
CA TYR A 20 -11.00 -17.77 -6.07
C TYR A 20 -10.52 -16.42 -5.51
N GLY A 21 -9.32 -16.37 -4.94
CA GLY A 21 -8.79 -15.16 -4.31
C GLY A 21 -8.09 -14.22 -5.29
N LEU A 22 -7.24 -14.76 -6.16
CA LEU A 22 -6.49 -14.00 -7.15
C LEU A 22 -7.19 -13.96 -8.50
N GLY A 23 -8.01 -14.95 -8.88
CA GLY A 23 -8.63 -15.01 -10.21
C GLY A 23 -7.70 -15.58 -11.29
N GLU A 24 -6.59 -16.20 -10.90
CA GLU A 24 -5.61 -16.80 -11.82
C GLU A 24 -5.54 -18.33 -11.65
N CYS A 25 -5.23 -19.02 -12.76
CA CYS A 25 -4.90 -20.44 -12.74
C CYS A 25 -3.40 -20.63 -12.48
N ALA A 26 -3.04 -20.99 -11.25
CA ALA A 26 -1.67 -21.36 -10.91
C ALA A 26 -1.54 -22.89 -10.81
N GLN A 27 -0.91 -23.48 -11.81
CA GLN A 27 -0.71 -24.93 -11.95
C GLN A 27 0.76 -25.33 -11.77
N GLY A 28 1.69 -24.51 -12.25
CA GLY A 28 3.12 -24.76 -12.17
C GLY A 28 3.70 -24.37 -10.81
N GLY A 29 4.69 -25.12 -10.34
CA GLY A 29 5.41 -24.79 -9.11
C GLY A 29 6.06 -23.39 -9.15
N ARG A 30 6.45 -22.91 -10.34
CA ARG A 30 6.97 -21.55 -10.55
C ARG A 30 5.91 -20.47 -10.38
N ASP A 31 4.69 -20.71 -10.89
CA ASP A 31 3.59 -19.74 -10.81
C ASP A 31 3.14 -19.57 -9.36
N ILE A 32 3.00 -20.70 -8.66
CA ILE A 32 2.68 -20.73 -7.24
C ILE A 32 3.77 -20.03 -6.42
N ALA A 33 5.05 -20.34 -6.69
CA ALA A 33 6.16 -19.68 -6.00
C ALA A 33 6.18 -18.17 -6.26
N SER A 34 5.90 -17.73 -7.48
CA SER A 34 5.81 -16.29 -7.82
C SER A 34 4.71 -15.60 -7.02
N VAL A 35 3.52 -16.19 -6.96
CA VAL A 35 2.38 -15.65 -6.18
C VAL A 35 2.73 -15.58 -4.69
N VAL A 36 3.27 -16.66 -4.12
CA VAL A 36 3.61 -16.73 -2.70
C VAL A 36 4.74 -15.76 -2.33
N LEU A 37 5.81 -15.69 -3.12
CA LEU A 37 6.91 -14.77 -2.89
C LEU A 37 6.47 -13.31 -3.06
N GLY A 38 5.60 -13.02 -4.03
CA GLY A 38 5.01 -11.70 -4.21
C GLY A 38 4.17 -11.26 -3.00
N LEU A 39 3.26 -12.13 -2.55
CA LEU A 39 2.46 -11.92 -1.34
C LEU A 39 3.33 -11.72 -0.10
N LEU A 40 4.34 -12.58 0.09
CA LEU A 40 5.27 -12.49 1.21
C LEU A 40 6.04 -11.17 1.17
N SER A 41 6.51 -10.74 0.01
CA SER A 41 7.23 -9.46 -0.16
C SER A 41 6.35 -8.28 0.27
N ILE A 42 5.10 -8.25 -0.19
CA ILE A 42 4.13 -7.22 0.19
C ILE A 42 3.91 -7.21 1.70
N VAL A 43 3.65 -8.37 2.31
CA VAL A 43 3.44 -8.49 3.76
C VAL A 43 4.68 -8.04 4.54
N CYS A 44 5.87 -8.46 4.13
CA CYS A 44 7.12 -8.06 4.75
C CYS A 44 7.33 -6.54 4.68
N PHE A 45 7.08 -5.95 3.51
CA PHE A 45 7.16 -4.49 3.32
C PHE A 45 6.19 -3.74 4.23
N MET A 46 4.96 -4.22 4.33
CA MET A 46 3.91 -3.64 5.18
C MET A 46 4.28 -3.71 6.66
N VAL A 47 4.71 -4.90 7.12
CA VAL A 47 5.14 -5.12 8.51
C VAL A 47 6.37 -4.28 8.84
N SER A 48 7.31 -4.12 7.91
CA SER A 48 8.48 -3.26 8.09
C SER A 48 8.12 -1.77 8.15
N SER A 49 7.08 -1.36 7.44
CA SER A 49 6.64 0.04 7.40
C SER A 49 5.91 0.46 8.68
N LEU A 50 5.22 -0.45 9.36
CA LEU A 50 4.50 -0.20 10.61
C LEU A 50 5.37 0.35 11.77
N PRO A 51 6.52 -0.24 12.15
CA PRO A 51 7.36 0.30 13.21
C PRO A 51 7.95 1.67 12.85
N GLN A 52 8.27 1.90 11.57
CA GLN A 52 8.71 3.20 11.10
C GLN A 52 7.59 4.25 11.21
N TYR A 53 6.36 3.86 10.88
CA TYR A 53 5.17 4.68 11.06
C TYR A 53 4.91 5.01 12.53
N TYR A 54 4.88 3.98 13.37
CA TYR A 54 4.62 4.12 14.81
C TYR A 54 5.66 4.99 15.51
N SER A 55 6.94 4.79 15.22
CA SER A 55 8.02 5.60 15.81
C SER A 55 7.89 7.07 15.39
N SER A 56 7.54 7.32 14.12
CA SER A 56 7.33 8.67 13.59
C SER A 56 6.11 9.36 14.22
N CYS A 57 5.01 8.64 14.44
CA CYS A 57 3.83 9.17 15.14
C CYS A 57 4.12 9.46 16.62
N LYS A 58 4.90 8.60 17.28
CA LYS A 58 5.21 8.73 18.72
C LYS A 58 6.17 9.88 19.01
N THR A 59 7.16 10.11 18.15
CA THR A 59 8.14 11.19 18.33
C THR A 59 7.67 12.54 17.80
N GLY A 60 6.60 12.58 17.00
CA GLY A 60 6.09 13.81 16.38
C GLY A 60 7.01 14.38 15.29
N ASN A 61 8.17 13.78 15.06
CA ASN A 61 9.19 14.20 14.09
C ASN A 61 9.03 13.48 12.74
N MET A 62 7.79 13.33 12.28
CA MET A 62 7.51 12.71 10.98
C MET A 62 8.14 13.52 9.82
N ASP A 63 8.25 14.86 9.96
CA ASP A 63 8.97 15.76 9.03
C ASP A 63 10.48 15.47 8.94
N SER A 64 11.09 14.86 9.96
CA SER A 64 12.53 14.55 9.96
C SER A 64 12.81 13.12 9.51
N ALA A 65 11.84 12.21 9.64
CA ALA A 65 12.01 10.80 9.28
C ALA A 65 11.76 10.53 7.79
N LEU A 66 10.89 11.30 7.13
CA LEU A 66 10.50 11.09 5.73
C LEU A 66 10.33 12.42 4.98
N SER A 67 10.87 12.51 3.77
CA SER A 67 10.75 13.71 2.93
C SER A 67 9.34 13.85 2.36
N ILE A 68 8.77 15.06 2.40
CA ILE A 68 7.47 15.35 1.78
C ILE A 68 7.45 15.06 0.27
N TRP A 69 8.57 15.32 -0.41
CA TRP A 69 8.69 15.04 -1.84
C TRP A 69 8.67 13.55 -2.13
N PHE A 70 9.23 12.75 -1.22
CA PHE A 70 9.20 11.30 -1.32
C PHE A 70 7.78 10.76 -1.12
N LEU A 71 7.03 11.28 -0.15
CA LEU A 71 5.61 10.92 0.06
C LEU A 71 4.73 11.28 -1.14
N LEU A 72 4.93 12.46 -1.73
CA LEU A 72 4.18 12.87 -2.92
C LEU A 72 4.51 12.01 -4.14
N PHE A 73 5.78 11.62 -4.28
CA PHE A 73 6.20 10.70 -5.33
C PHE A 73 5.58 9.31 -5.12
N TRP A 74 5.50 8.82 -3.88
CA TRP A 74 4.82 7.57 -3.56
C TRP A 74 3.35 7.61 -3.96
N LEU A 75 2.63 8.64 -3.53
CA LEU A 75 1.22 8.82 -3.87
C LEU A 75 1.00 8.88 -5.38
N ALA A 76 1.89 9.57 -6.12
CA ALA A 76 1.83 9.62 -7.57
C ALA A 76 2.09 8.25 -8.21
N GLY A 77 3.08 7.52 -7.72
CA GLY A 77 3.39 6.15 -8.13
C GLY A 77 2.23 5.20 -7.90
N ASP A 78 1.62 5.23 -6.73
CA ASP A 78 0.50 4.36 -6.36
C ASP A 78 -0.80 4.75 -7.06
N SER A 79 -0.99 6.04 -7.35
CA SER A 79 -2.08 6.50 -8.23
C SER A 79 -1.93 5.94 -9.65
N CYS A 80 -0.72 6.02 -10.21
CA CYS A 80 -0.41 5.41 -11.51
C CYS A 80 -0.57 3.89 -11.47
N ASN A 81 -0.18 3.23 -10.37
CA ASN A 81 -0.36 1.80 -10.15
C ASN A 81 -1.84 1.43 -10.22
N LEU A 82 -2.70 2.13 -9.47
CA LEU A 82 -4.14 1.90 -9.46
C LEU A 82 -4.76 2.08 -10.85
N ILE A 83 -4.42 3.18 -11.54
CA ILE A 83 -4.91 3.46 -12.90
C ILE A 83 -4.48 2.33 -13.83
N GLY A 84 -3.20 1.94 -13.78
CA GLY A 84 -2.67 0.82 -14.56
C GLY A 84 -3.40 -0.49 -14.29
N SER A 85 -3.71 -0.80 -13.03
CA SER A 85 -4.45 -2.01 -12.65
C SER A 85 -5.89 -2.02 -13.16
N PHE A 86 -6.55 -0.87 -13.24
CA PHE A 86 -7.86 -0.77 -13.87
C PHE A 86 -7.79 -0.87 -15.39
N LEU A 87 -6.82 -0.22 -16.03
CA LEU A 87 -6.66 -0.23 -17.49
C LEU A 87 -6.26 -1.62 -18.01
N ALA A 88 -5.39 -2.33 -17.30
CA ALA A 88 -4.91 -3.66 -17.67
C ALA A 88 -5.84 -4.79 -17.22
N ASP A 89 -7.00 -4.46 -16.62
CA ASP A 89 -7.92 -5.40 -15.97
C ASP A 89 -7.18 -6.45 -15.11
N GLN A 90 -6.21 -5.98 -14.32
CA GLN A 90 -5.40 -6.82 -13.44
C GLN A 90 -6.26 -7.54 -12.40
N LEU A 91 -5.67 -8.55 -11.78
CA LEU A 91 -6.33 -9.40 -10.80
C LEU A 91 -6.97 -8.59 -9.67
N PRO A 92 -8.14 -9.02 -9.15
CA PRO A 92 -8.84 -8.35 -8.05
C PRO A 92 -7.92 -8.04 -6.87
N LEU A 93 -7.04 -8.98 -6.49
CA LEU A 93 -6.11 -8.79 -5.37
C LEU A 93 -5.13 -7.63 -5.60
N GLN A 94 -4.58 -7.47 -6.81
CA GLN A 94 -3.67 -6.36 -7.11
C GLN A 94 -4.41 -5.02 -7.08
N LYS A 95 -5.64 -4.96 -7.62
CA LYS A 95 -6.50 -3.77 -7.53
C LYS A 95 -6.77 -3.39 -6.07
N TYR A 96 -7.13 -4.34 -5.21
CA TYR A 96 -7.34 -4.07 -3.77
C TYR A 96 -6.07 -3.58 -3.07
N THR A 97 -4.92 -4.17 -3.40
CA THR A 97 -3.63 -3.76 -2.83
C THR A 97 -3.26 -2.34 -3.26
N ALA A 98 -3.47 -1.98 -4.53
CA ALA A 98 -3.25 -0.62 -5.03
C ALA A 98 -4.14 0.41 -4.34
N VAL A 99 -5.42 0.09 -4.11
CA VAL A 99 -6.34 0.93 -3.32
C VAL A 99 -5.82 1.10 -1.89
N TYR A 100 -5.37 0.01 -1.26
CA TYR A 100 -4.81 0.06 0.08
C TYR A 100 -3.60 1.01 0.16
N TYR A 101 -2.67 0.95 -0.80
CA TYR A 101 -1.49 1.82 -0.79
C TYR A 101 -1.83 3.30 -0.89
N ILE A 102 -2.76 3.68 -1.77
CA ILE A 102 -3.22 5.08 -1.86
C ILE A 102 -3.84 5.54 -0.54
N LEU A 103 -4.66 4.71 0.11
CA LEU A 103 -5.25 5.05 1.40
C LEU A 103 -4.19 5.22 2.49
N ALA A 104 -3.18 4.34 2.51
CA ALA A 104 -2.06 4.45 3.43
C ALA A 104 -1.29 5.76 3.20
N ASP A 105 -0.95 6.09 1.95
CA ASP A 105 -0.25 7.31 1.57
C ASP A 105 -1.01 8.58 1.98
N LEU A 106 -2.31 8.64 1.72
CA LEU A 106 -3.16 9.76 2.13
C LEU A 106 -3.18 9.92 3.66
N LEU A 107 -3.23 8.82 4.40
CA LEU A 107 -3.16 8.82 5.85
C LEU A 107 -1.78 9.28 6.35
N MET A 108 -0.69 8.86 5.70
CA MET A 108 0.67 9.36 6.00
C MET A 108 0.81 10.85 5.74
N LEU A 109 0.36 11.33 4.58
CA LEU A 109 0.39 12.75 4.21
C LEU A 109 -0.46 13.60 5.16
N SER A 110 -1.63 13.11 5.55
CA SER A 110 -2.51 13.78 6.50
C SER A 110 -1.84 13.94 7.87
N MET A 111 -1.22 12.88 8.38
CA MET A 111 -0.47 12.93 9.64
C MET A 111 0.72 13.88 9.53
N PHE A 112 1.50 13.81 8.44
CA PHE A 112 2.62 14.72 8.19
C PHE A 112 2.18 16.18 8.26
N TYR A 113 1.13 16.57 7.53
CA TYR A 113 0.61 17.93 7.54
C TYR A 113 0.10 18.34 8.93
N TYR A 114 -0.60 17.45 9.63
CA TYR A 114 -1.10 17.70 10.97
C TYR A 114 0.04 18.03 11.95
N TYR A 115 1.09 17.21 12.01
CA TYR A 115 2.23 17.46 12.89
C TYR A 115 3.03 18.70 12.47
N LYS A 116 3.19 18.94 11.17
CA LYS A 116 3.84 20.15 10.66
C LYS A 116 3.12 21.43 11.10
N LEU A 117 1.79 21.45 10.99
CA LEU A 117 0.98 22.59 11.41
C LEU A 117 1.05 22.78 12.93
N LYS A 118 0.96 21.71 13.71
CA LYS A 118 1.09 21.75 15.18
C LYS A 118 2.47 22.28 15.63
N HIS A 119 3.55 21.83 14.99
CA HIS A 119 4.91 22.32 15.27
C HIS A 119 5.12 23.78 14.83
N ARG A 120 4.47 24.22 13.75
CA ARG A 120 4.52 25.63 13.33
C ARG A 120 3.75 26.53 14.29
N ALA A 121 2.56 26.11 14.75
CA ALA A 121 1.78 26.84 15.74
C ALA A 121 2.57 27.02 17.05
N SER A 122 3.13 25.93 17.58
CA SER A 122 3.92 25.96 18.83
C SER A 122 5.18 26.84 18.72
N ARG A 123 5.85 26.87 17.56
CA ARG A 123 6.99 27.78 17.30
C ARG A 123 6.57 29.23 17.09
N GLY A 124 5.38 29.47 16.55
CA GLY A 124 4.80 30.80 16.42
C GLY A 124 4.53 31.42 17.78
N GLU A 125 3.87 30.67 18.66
CA GLU A 125 3.61 31.06 20.06
C GLU A 125 4.91 31.35 20.82
N LEU A 126 5.94 30.50 20.71
CA LEU A 126 7.25 30.73 21.35
C LEU A 126 7.92 32.02 20.85
N LYS A 127 7.81 32.34 19.55
CA LYS A 127 8.36 33.59 18.99
C LYS A 127 7.61 34.82 19.48
N ILE A 128 6.31 34.73 19.75
CA ILE A 128 5.51 35.84 20.30
C ILE A 128 5.90 36.10 21.76
N ILE A 129 6.16 35.06 22.56
CA ILE A 129 6.52 35.21 23.99
C ILE A 129 7.92 35.82 24.17
N LEU A 130 8.83 35.63 23.21
CA LEU A 130 10.22 36.12 23.28
C LEU A 130 10.40 37.57 22.79
N HIS A 131 9.32 38.26 22.41
CA HIS A 131 9.36 39.59 21.80
C HIS A 131 8.44 40.57 22.52
#